data_AF-A0A183CML0-F1
#
_entry.id   AF-A0A183CML0-F1
#
_cell.length_a   1.000
_cell.length_b   1.000
_cell.length_c   1.000
_cell.angle_alpha   90.00
_cell.angle_beta   90.00
_cell.angle_gamma   90.00
#
_symmetry.space_group_name_H-M   'P 1'
#
loop_
_entity.id
_entity.type
_entity.pdbx_description
1 polymer ?
#
loop_
_entity_poly.entity_id
_entity_poly.type
_entity_poly.pdbx_seq_one_letter_code
_entity_poly.pdbx_strand_id
1 'polypeptide(L)' 'PSVSPEGLQLIRALIQLNPVDRFSALRSLQLPFFTQHPQYDAIPYQPPMLEANIGRRQPEIVFTEASKKALKPKSK' A
#
# COMPACT_ATOMS: atom_id res chain seq x y z
N PRO A 1 4.58 17.43 -9.67
CA PRO A 1 4.61 16.08 -10.27
C PRO A 1 3.19 15.59 -10.61
N SER A 2 2.86 15.51 -11.89
CA SER A 2 1.59 15.01 -12.40
C SER A 2 1.73 13.52 -12.71
N VAL A 3 0.99 12.66 -12.00
CA VAL A 3 0.90 11.22 -12.29
C VAL A 3 0.20 11.04 -13.65
N SER A 4 0.65 10.08 -14.47
CA SER A 4 0.02 9.81 -15.76
C SER A 4 -1.42 9.29 -15.57
N PRO A 5 -2.34 9.52 -16.53
CA PRO A 5 -3.71 8.99 -16.47
C PRO A 5 -3.76 7.47 -16.26
N GLU A 6 -2.85 6.73 -16.88
CA GLU A 6 -2.74 5.28 -16.79
C GLU A 6 -2.28 4.85 -15.39
N GLY A 7 -1.36 5.61 -14.79
CA GLY A 7 -0.92 5.41 -13.41
C GLY A 7 -2.06 5.64 -12.41
N LEU A 8 -2.88 6.66 -12.62
CA LEU A 8 -4.07 6.91 -11.81
C LEU A 8 -5.11 5.78 -11.95
N GLN A 9 -5.29 5.24 -13.15
CA GLN A 9 -6.18 4.10 -13.40
C GLN A 9 -5.72 2.85 -12.66
N LEU A 10 -4.42 2.53 -12.72
CA LEU A 10 -3.83 1.41 -11.99
C LEU A 10 -4.04 1.56 -10.48
N ILE A 11 -3.70 2.72 -9.92
CA ILE A 11 -3.85 2.98 -8.48
C ILE A 11 -5.31 2.76 -8.06
N ARG A 12 -6.26 3.34 -8.79
CA ARG A 12 -7.70 3.18 -8.50
C ARG A 12 -8.14 1.71 -8.54
N ALA A 13 -7.65 0.92 -9.48
CA ALA A 13 -8.00 -0.51 -9.58
C ALA A 13 -7.47 -1.33 -8.39
N LEU A 14 -6.34 -0.93 -7.80
CA LEU A 14 -5.68 -1.63 -6.68
C LEU A 14 -6.21 -1.20 -5.30
N ILE A 15 -6.61 0.05 -5.12
CA ILE A 15 -7.04 0.57 -3.81
C ILE A 15 -8.56 0.47 -3.58
N GLN A 16 -9.28 -0.31 -4.39
CA GLN A 16 -10.72 -0.52 -4.22
C GLN A 16 -11.05 -1.01 -2.80
N LEU A 17 -12.06 -0.36 -2.20
CA LEU A 17 -12.51 -0.65 -0.83
C LEU A 17 -13.15 -2.04 -0.76
N ASN A 18 -13.99 -2.37 -1.74
CA ASN A 18 -14.56 -3.70 -1.88
C ASN A 18 -13.52 -4.65 -2.49
N PRO A 19 -13.14 -5.75 -1.82
CA PRO A 19 -12.16 -6.70 -2.34
C PRO A 19 -12.60 -7.39 -3.63
N VAL A 20 -13.91 -7.51 -3.89
CA VAL A 20 -14.43 -8.12 -5.12
C VAL A 20 -14.18 -7.24 -6.35
N ASP A 21 -14.20 -5.92 -6.17
CA ASP A 21 -13.97 -4.94 -7.23
C ASP A 21 -12.48 -4.67 -7.46
N ARG A 22 -11.63 -5.07 -6.50
CA ARG A 22 -10.19 -4.90 -6.58
C ARG A 22 -9.60 -5.82 -7.64
N PHE A 23 -8.72 -5.26 -8.47
CA PHE A 23 -8.04 -6.07 -9.47
C PHE A 23 -7.03 -7.02 -8.80
N SER A 24 -7.01 -8.26 -9.27
CA SER A 24 -5.94 -9.21 -8.94
C SER A 24 -4.64 -8.78 -9.61
N ALA A 25 -3.51 -9.31 -9.12
CA ALA A 25 -2.20 -9.03 -9.72
C ALA A 25 -2.17 -9.35 -11.23
N LEU A 26 -2.67 -10.52 -11.62
CA LEU A 26 -2.74 -10.93 -13.03
C LEU A 26 -3.61 -9.99 -13.87
N ARG A 27 -4.74 -9.53 -13.33
CA ARG A 27 -5.63 -8.61 -14.04
C ARG A 27 -5.00 -7.22 -14.20
N SER A 28 -4.26 -6.75 -13.21
CA SER A 28 -3.56 -5.46 -13.26
C SER A 28 -2.49 -5.40 -14.33
N LEU A 29 -1.81 -6.52 -14.63
CA LEU A 29 -0.79 -6.59 -15.71
C LEU A 29 -1.37 -6.34 -17.11
N GLN A 30 -2.69 -6.42 -17.28
CA GLN A 30 -3.37 -6.15 -18.55
C GLN A 30 -3.67 -4.66 -18.75
N LEU A 31 -3.42 -3.80 -17.76
CA LEU A 31 -3.71 -2.36 -17.84
C LEU A 31 -2.72 -1.62 -18.75
N PRO A 32 -3.13 -0.51 -19.39
CA PRO A 32 -2.29 0.31 -20.26
C PRO A 32 -0.94 0.69 -19.64
N PHE A 33 -0.93 0.92 -18.32
CA PHE A 33 0.28 1.21 -17.56
C PHE A 33 1.40 0.17 -17.76
N PHE A 34 1.06 -1.11 -17.95
CA PHE A 34 2.04 -2.19 -18.15
C PHE A 34 2.20 -2.61 -19.61
N THR A 35 1.23 -2.33 -20.47
CA THR A 35 1.19 -2.81 -21.86
C THR A 35 1.66 -1.78 -22.88
N GLN A 36 1.57 -0.48 -22.56
CA GLN A 36 1.93 0.61 -23.47
C GLN A 36 3.28 1.27 -23.13
N HIS A 37 3.84 0.96 -21.97
CA HIS A 37 5.13 1.49 -21.55
C HIS A 37 6.24 0.45 -21.80
N PRO A 38 7.45 0.90 -22.21
CA PRO A 38 8.60 0.02 -22.31
C PRO A 38 8.85 -0.67 -20.98
N GLN A 39 8.85 -2.00 -20.97
CA GLN A 39 9.33 -2.75 -19.82
C GLN A 39 10.85 -2.81 -19.90
N TYR A 40 11.52 -2.37 -18.84
CA TYR A 40 12.97 -2.47 -18.74
C TYR A 40 13.31 -3.83 -18.14
N ASP A 41 13.94 -4.71 -18.92
CA ASP A 41 14.39 -6.04 -18.47
C ASP A 41 15.34 -5.95 -17.27
N ALA A 42 16.08 -4.85 -17.18
CA ALA A 42 16.91 -4.48 -16.05
C ALA A 42 16.81 -2.97 -15.83
N ILE A 43 16.24 -2.56 -14.69
CA ILE A 43 16.41 -1.20 -14.20
C ILE A 43 17.76 -1.16 -13.51
N PRO A 44 18.73 -0.32 -13.94
CA PRO A 44 19.95 -0.12 -13.18
C PRO A 44 19.57 0.21 -11.75
N TYR A 45 20.09 -0.54 -10.78
CA TYR A 45 19.82 -0.26 -9.38
C TYR A 45 20.23 1.18 -9.08
N GLN A 46 19.23 2.04 -8.94
CA GLN A 46 19.40 3.40 -8.50
C GLN A 46 18.90 3.41 -7.05
N PRO A 47 19.80 3.53 -6.05
CA PRO A 47 19.36 3.54 -4.67
C PRO A 47 18.38 4.72 -4.52
N PRO A 48 17.16 4.48 -4.01
CA PRO A 48 16.23 5.56 -3.80
C PRO A 48 16.87 6.56 -2.84
N MET A 49 16.89 7.85 -3.22
CA MET A 49 16.99 8.91 -2.22
C MET A 49 15.71 8.83 -1.39
N LEU A 50 15.78 8.04 -0.32
CA LEU A 50 14.76 7.99 0.71
C LEU A 50 14.77 9.34 1.42
N GLU A 51 14.01 10.29 0.88
CA GLU A 51 13.68 11.55 1.55
C GLU A 51 12.86 11.22 2.81
N ALA A 52 13.58 10.96 3.91
CA ALA A 52 13.29 11.20 5.33
C ALA A 52 11.87 10.98 5.92
N ASN A 53 10.98 10.21 5.29
CA ASN A 53 9.64 9.94 5.85
C ASN A 53 9.40 8.49 6.29
N ILE A 54 10.36 7.58 6.09
CA ILE A 54 10.29 6.20 6.61
C ILE A 54 10.52 6.12 8.14
N GLY A 55 10.74 7.25 8.81
CA GLY A 55 10.95 7.34 10.27
C GLY A 55 9.90 8.13 11.06
N ARG A 56 8.82 8.65 10.46
CA ARG A 56 7.84 9.45 11.23
C ARG A 56 6.72 8.58 11.81
N ARG A 57 6.99 8.09 13.02
CA ARG A 57 6.06 7.61 14.06
C ARG A 57 4.99 6.61 13.61
N GLN A 58 5.23 5.32 13.87
CA GLN A 58 4.12 4.49 14.34
C GLN A 58 3.55 5.18 15.59
N PRO A 59 2.23 5.40 15.72
CA PRO A 59 1.68 5.81 17.00
C PRO A 59 2.00 4.69 18.00
N GLU A 60 2.78 4.99 19.04
CA GLU A 60 2.90 4.11 20.19
C GLU A 60 1.47 3.87 20.69
N ILE A 61 1.01 2.63 20.61
CA ILE A 61 -0.27 2.24 21.21
C ILE A 61 -0.05 2.29 22.72
N VAL A 62 -0.32 3.45 23.31
CA VAL A 62 -0.35 3.61 24.77
C VAL A 62 -1.60 2.89 25.25
N PHE A 63 -1.42 1.67 25.75
CA PHE A 63 -2.47 0.99 26.50
C PHE A 63 -2.76 1.80 27.77
N THR A 64 -3.85 2.56 27.77
CA THR A 64 -4.34 3.24 28.96
C THR A 64 -4.65 2.21 30.06
N GLU A 65 -4.62 2.62 31.33
CA GLU A 65 -4.98 1.72 32.45
C GLU A 65 -6.37 1.08 32.29
N ALA A 66 -7.29 1.75 31.57
CA ALA A 66 -8.59 1.20 31.21
C ALA A 66 -8.48 -0.07 30.33
N SER A 67 -7.51 -0.12 29.40
CA SER A 67 -7.26 -1.31 28.56
C SER A 67 -6.73 -2.49 29.36
N LYS A 68 -5.96 -2.25 30.43
CA LYS A 68 -5.46 -3.32 31.32
C LYS A 68 -6.56 -3.93 32.20
N LYS A 69 -7.58 -3.16 32.57
CA LYS A 69 -8.73 -3.65 33.35
C LYS A 69 -9.71 -4.50 32.52
N ALA A 70 -9.81 -4.26 31.22
CA ALA A 70 -10.67 -5.03 30.32
C ALA A 70 -10.11 -6.43 29.98
N LEU A 71 -8.82 -6.66 30.21
CA LEU A 71 -8.13 -7.93 29.95
C LEU A 71 -8.07 -8.82 31.21
N LYS A 72 -9.11 -8.82 32.05
CA LYS A 72 -9.26 -9.88 33.06
C LYS A 72 -10.04 -11.04 32.45
N PRO A 73 -9.48 -12.25 32.38
CA PRO A 73 -10.25 -13.42 31.98
C PRO A 73 -11.37 -13.64 33.00
N LYS A 74 -12.61 -13.76 32.54
CA LYS A 74 -13.67 -14.35 33.35
C LYS A 74 -13.38 -15.85 33.44
N SER A 75 -12.61 -16.25 34.46
CA SER A 75 -12.59 -17.66 34.86
C SER A 75 -13.95 -17.98 35.48
N LYS A 76 -14.62 -19.00 34.94
CA LYS A 76 -15.68 -19.73 35.63
C LYS A 76 -15.10 -20.55 36.77
#